data_AF-A0A9W6ETL1-F1
#
_entry.id   AF-A0A9W6ETL1-F1
#
_cell.length_a   1.000
_cell.length_b   1.000
_cell.length_c   1.000
_cell.angle_alpha   90.00
_cell.angle_beta   90.00
_cell.angle_gamma   90.00
#
_symmetry.space_group_name_H-M   'P 1'
#
loop_
_entity.id
_entity.type
_entity.pdbx_description
1 polymer ?
#
loop_
_entity_poly.entity_id
_entity_poly.type
_entity_poly.pdbx_seq_one_letter_code
_entity_poly.pdbx_strand_id
1 'polypeptide(L)'
;MLKKILLVILFIFIILAGIATYNTIHDGTTHQTYNLKGEISTLSLVDDASDVQINAGNQNQIQVTKSTGDTIKPVLSHGNLDFTHQNHFDFFKLIRFGSSGSNIIITLTKHELKELYLHNSAGDTTINGINIKSSNMHSSAGDVHILNSRLDHTILKHSAGDLDVDNSTLGADDNFHSSAGDNTFTGSKFQYGYHLKSTAGDNSPSNHSNHFDEEKGTKISSAAGDNTIQ
;
A
#
# COMPACT_ATOMS: atom_id res chain seq x y z
N MET A 1 29.81 1.41 -32.84
CA MET A 1 29.37 1.15 -31.45
C MET A 1 29.30 2.48 -30.73
N LEU A 2 28.12 3.09 -30.67
CA LEU A 2 27.91 4.38 -30.04
C LEU A 2 27.75 4.15 -28.53
N LYS A 3 28.71 4.64 -27.74
CA LYS A 3 28.63 4.63 -26.28
C LYS A 3 27.34 5.35 -25.88
N LYS A 4 26.41 4.65 -25.20
CA LYS A 4 25.26 5.27 -24.55
C LYS A 4 25.78 6.36 -23.62
N ILE A 5 25.51 7.61 -23.95
CA ILE A 5 25.80 8.75 -23.09
C ILE A 5 24.80 8.65 -21.94
N LEU A 6 25.28 8.20 -20.78
CA LEU A 6 24.56 8.25 -19.52
C LEU A 6 24.52 9.73 -19.08
N LEU A 7 23.43 10.42 -19.39
CA LEU A 7 23.21 11.79 -18.95
C LEU A 7 22.51 11.77 -17.59
N VAL A 8 23.28 11.72 -16.50
CA VAL A 8 22.75 11.92 -15.15
C VAL A 8 22.54 13.42 -14.93
N ILE A 9 21.32 13.91 -15.14
CA ILE A 9 20.97 15.29 -14.77
C ILE A 9 20.39 15.27 -13.35
N LEU A 10 21.13 15.83 -12.40
CA LEU A 10 20.69 16.05 -11.03
C LEU A 10 20.07 17.45 -10.91
N PHE A 11 18.75 17.53 -10.72
CA PHE A 11 18.06 18.76 -10.35
C PHE A 11 17.76 18.76 -8.84
N ILE A 12 18.18 19.82 -8.12
CA ILE A 12 17.92 19.98 -6.68
C ILE A 12 17.26 21.34 -6.40
N PHE A 13 16.31 21.31 -5.45
CA PHE A 13 15.72 22.38 -4.63
C PHE A 13 14.41 23.02 -5.10
N ILE A 14 13.31 22.37 -4.71
CA ILE A 14 12.14 23.08 -4.16
C ILE A 14 12.03 22.67 -2.70
N ILE A 15 12.42 23.55 -1.77
CA ILE A 15 12.10 23.39 -0.34
C ILE A 15 10.70 23.97 -0.14
N LEU A 16 9.68 23.14 -0.32
CA LEU A 16 8.35 23.44 0.18
C LEU A 16 8.27 22.88 1.60
N ALA A 17 8.30 23.76 2.60
CA ALA A 17 7.91 23.51 3.99
C ALA A 17 8.21 22.10 4.56
N GLY A 18 9.42 21.56 4.32
CA GLY A 18 9.86 20.28 4.89
C GLY A 18 10.16 19.17 3.89
N ILE A 19 9.95 19.35 2.58
CA ILE A 19 10.30 18.33 1.57
C ILE A 19 11.57 18.75 0.80
N ALA A 20 12.52 17.83 0.66
CA ALA A 20 13.68 17.96 -0.22
C ALA A 20 13.63 16.89 -1.32
N THR A 21 13.71 17.29 -2.59
CA THR A 21 13.57 16.39 -3.75
C THR A 21 14.89 16.20 -4.50
N TYR A 22 15.16 14.95 -4.90
CA TYR A 22 16.29 14.53 -5.75
C TYR A 22 15.76 13.69 -6.91
N ASN A 23 16.24 13.95 -8.12
CA ASN A 23 15.82 13.22 -9.31
C ASN A 23 17.02 12.67 -10.07
N THR A 24 16.88 11.45 -10.59
CA THR A 24 17.81 10.82 -11.54
C THR A 24 17.00 10.23 -12.69
N ILE A 25 17.48 10.37 -13.92
CA ILE A 25 16.83 9.81 -15.11
C ILE A 25 17.73 8.71 -15.69
N HIS A 26 17.17 7.53 -15.93
CA HIS A 26 17.86 6.39 -16.53
C HIS A 26 16.92 5.65 -17.50
N ASP A 27 17.36 5.42 -18.75
CA ASP A 27 16.63 4.64 -19.76
C ASP A 27 15.13 5.00 -19.92
N GLY A 28 14.78 6.30 -19.88
CA GLY A 28 13.39 6.76 -20.03
C GLY A 28 12.54 6.66 -18.76
N THR A 29 13.13 6.22 -17.66
CA THR A 29 12.53 6.19 -16.31
C THR A 29 13.12 7.30 -15.45
N THR A 30 12.27 7.96 -14.66
CA THR A 30 12.67 8.94 -13.65
C THR A 30 12.57 8.30 -12.26
N HIS A 31 13.67 8.34 -11.51
CA HIS A 31 13.71 8.02 -10.09
C HIS A 31 13.68 9.33 -9.31
N GLN A 32 12.68 9.51 -8.45
CA GLN A 32 12.55 10.67 -7.58
C GLN A 32 12.61 10.24 -6.13
N THR A 33 13.28 11.02 -5.31
CA THR A 33 13.33 10.82 -3.86
C THR A 33 12.92 12.10 -3.18
N TYR A 34 11.94 12.01 -2.27
CA TYR A 34 11.46 13.10 -1.44
C TYR A 34 11.82 12.79 0.01
N ASN A 35 12.77 13.51 0.57
CA ASN A 35 13.08 13.44 1.99
C ASN A 35 12.14 14.39 2.74
N LEU A 36 11.36 13.84 3.67
CA LEU A 36 10.33 14.56 4.40
C LEU A 36 10.84 14.90 5.81
N LYS A 37 10.67 16.15 6.22
CA LYS A 37 11.00 16.62 7.57
C LYS A 37 9.74 16.78 8.40
N GLY A 38 9.82 16.42 9.67
CA GLY A 38 8.72 16.47 10.62
C GLY A 38 8.04 15.13 10.81
N GLU A 39 7.11 15.09 11.75
CA GLU A 39 6.27 13.91 11.97
C GLU A 39 5.20 13.79 10.89
N ILE A 40 4.88 12.55 10.54
CA ILE A 40 3.76 12.21 9.66
C ILE A 40 2.76 11.48 10.53
N SER A 41 1.55 12.03 10.63
CA SER A 41 0.45 11.46 11.40
C SER A 41 -0.64 10.87 10.52
N THR A 42 -0.83 11.41 9.32
CA THR A 42 -1.81 10.90 8.36
C THR A 42 -1.16 10.75 6.99
N LEU A 43 -1.61 9.76 6.24
CA LEU A 43 -1.17 9.49 4.87
C LEU A 43 -2.40 9.31 3.99
N SER A 44 -2.48 10.09 2.92
CA SER A 44 -3.45 9.95 1.83
C SER A 44 -2.69 9.63 0.54
N LEU A 45 -2.90 8.43 0.02
CA LEU A 45 -2.25 7.92 -1.19
C LEU A 45 -3.31 7.54 -2.22
N VAL A 46 -3.27 8.21 -3.37
CA VAL A 46 -4.07 7.85 -4.55
C VAL A 46 -3.13 7.56 -5.70
N ASP A 47 -3.15 6.33 -6.19
CA ASP A 47 -2.34 5.83 -7.29
C ASP A 47 -3.18 5.02 -8.30
N ASP A 48 -2.79 5.07 -9.56
CA ASP A 48 -3.52 4.41 -10.65
C ASP A 48 -2.95 3.05 -11.07
N ALA A 49 -1.63 2.83 -10.99
CA ALA A 49 -1.02 1.67 -11.68
C ALA A 49 0.38 1.27 -11.18
N SER A 50 0.77 1.67 -9.98
CA SER A 50 2.08 1.42 -9.40
C SER A 50 2.02 0.40 -8.29
N ASP A 51 3.11 -0.35 -8.13
CA ASP A 51 3.33 -1.07 -6.88
C ASP A 51 3.59 -0.05 -5.77
N VAL A 52 2.93 -0.24 -4.63
CA VAL A 52 2.97 0.64 -3.48
C VAL A 52 3.55 -0.11 -2.30
N GLN A 53 4.55 0.46 -1.64
CA GLN A 53 5.09 -0.06 -0.39
C GLN A 53 5.10 1.03 0.68
N ILE A 54 4.49 0.75 1.82
CA ILE A 54 4.51 1.63 3.01
C ILE A 54 5.24 0.88 4.11
N ASN A 55 6.45 1.33 4.42
CA ASN A 55 7.38 0.65 5.30
C ASN A 55 7.73 1.50 6.52
N ALA A 56 7.87 0.86 7.67
CA ALA A 56 8.61 1.45 8.78
C ALA A 56 10.12 1.55 8.44
N GLY A 57 10.80 2.58 8.94
CA GLY A 57 12.23 2.73 8.75
C GLY A 57 12.86 3.87 9.54
N ASN A 58 14.08 4.25 9.17
CA ASN A 58 14.88 5.21 9.94
C ASN A 58 14.76 6.66 9.45
N GLN A 59 14.07 6.90 8.33
CA GLN A 59 13.90 8.23 7.74
C GLN A 59 12.56 8.34 7.03
N ASN A 60 11.91 9.50 7.14
CA ASN A 60 10.69 9.80 6.40
C ASN A 60 11.09 10.11 4.95
N GLN A 61 10.71 9.24 4.03
CA GLN A 61 11.13 9.33 2.64
C GLN A 61 10.08 8.74 1.71
N ILE A 62 9.95 9.33 0.52
CA ILE A 62 9.19 8.74 -0.58
C ILE A 62 10.15 8.55 -1.74
N GLN A 63 10.24 7.32 -2.26
CA GLN A 63 10.95 7.00 -3.48
C GLN A 63 9.93 6.63 -4.54
N VAL A 64 10.10 7.20 -5.73
CA VAL A 64 9.20 6.98 -6.86
C VAL A 64 10.03 6.58 -8.06
N THR A 65 9.67 5.50 -8.71
CA THR A 65 10.14 5.14 -10.05
C THR A 65 8.96 5.27 -11.01
N LYS A 66 9.10 6.02 -12.10
CA LYS A 66 8.02 6.28 -13.05
C LYS A 66 8.54 6.60 -14.46
N SER A 67 7.66 6.64 -15.46
CA SER A 67 8.06 7.06 -16.79
C SER A 67 8.46 8.53 -16.81
N THR A 68 9.42 8.87 -17.68
CA THR A 68 9.85 10.27 -17.85
C THR A 68 8.69 11.08 -18.45
N GLY A 69 8.21 12.07 -17.69
CA GLY A 69 7.08 12.92 -18.07
C GLY A 69 5.90 12.85 -17.10
N ASP A 70 5.76 11.75 -16.36
CA ASP A 70 4.72 11.62 -15.34
C ASP A 70 5.01 12.60 -14.19
N THR A 71 3.98 13.24 -13.65
CA THR A 71 4.13 14.21 -12.58
C THR A 71 3.59 13.67 -11.27
N ILE A 72 4.43 13.71 -10.24
CA ILE A 72 4.06 13.37 -8.87
C ILE A 72 4.60 14.47 -7.98
N LYS A 73 3.77 14.94 -7.05
CA LYS A 73 4.17 15.94 -6.06
C LYS A 73 3.53 15.58 -4.72
N PRO A 74 4.29 14.99 -3.78
CA PRO A 74 3.83 14.89 -2.40
C PRO A 74 3.65 16.29 -1.81
N VAL A 75 2.62 16.44 -0.98
CA VAL A 75 2.35 17.63 -0.20
C VAL A 75 2.35 17.24 1.28
N LEU A 76 3.22 17.86 2.06
CA LEU A 76 3.27 17.68 3.51
C LEU A 76 2.83 18.97 4.20
N SER A 77 1.76 18.90 4.99
CA SER A 77 1.22 20.04 5.73
C SER A 77 0.74 19.60 7.11
N HIS A 78 1.33 20.15 8.17
CA HIS A 78 0.93 19.90 9.56
C HIS A 78 0.83 18.40 9.94
N GLY A 79 1.71 17.56 9.38
CA GLY A 79 1.72 16.11 9.62
C GLY A 79 0.77 15.31 8.73
N ASN A 80 0.07 15.94 7.81
CA ASN A 80 -0.70 15.28 6.76
C ASN A 80 0.13 15.18 5.48
N LEU A 81 0.34 13.95 5.02
CA LEU A 81 1.03 13.67 3.77
C LEU A 81 0.01 13.27 2.70
N ASP A 82 -0.18 14.13 1.72
CA ASP A 82 -1.01 13.85 0.54
C ASP A 82 -0.10 13.49 -0.64
N PHE A 83 -0.41 12.37 -1.28
CA PHE A 83 0.30 11.88 -2.45
C PHE A 83 -0.71 11.42 -3.50
N THR A 84 -0.68 12.06 -4.66
CA THR A 84 -1.50 11.68 -5.80
C THR A 84 -0.59 11.41 -6.99
N HIS A 85 -0.73 10.24 -7.58
CA HIS A 85 -0.11 9.86 -8.82
C HIS A 85 -1.18 9.45 -9.81
N GLN A 86 -1.37 10.31 -10.81
CA GLN A 86 -2.19 9.98 -11.95
C GLN A 86 -1.26 9.59 -13.08
N ASN A 87 -1.27 8.31 -13.42
CA ASN A 87 -0.59 7.85 -14.62
C ASN A 87 -1.46 8.28 -15.80
N HIS A 88 -0.86 8.89 -16.84
CA HIS A 88 -1.54 9.01 -18.12
C HIS A 88 -1.64 7.59 -18.71
N PHE A 89 -2.66 6.85 -18.28
CA PHE A 89 -2.91 5.47 -18.66
C PHE A 89 -3.25 5.42 -20.15
N ASP A 90 -2.23 5.13 -20.95
CA ASP A 90 -2.35 4.96 -22.38
C ASP A 90 -2.64 3.47 -22.62
N PHE A 91 -3.92 3.09 -22.70
CA PHE A 91 -4.38 1.70 -22.86
C PHE A 91 -3.64 0.94 -24.00
N PHE A 92 -3.15 1.67 -25.01
CA PHE A 92 -2.35 1.14 -26.12
C PHE A 92 -0.91 0.72 -25.76
N LYS A 93 -0.36 1.15 -24.61
CA LYS A 93 0.94 0.71 -24.11
C LYS A 93 0.88 -0.66 -23.44
N LEU A 94 -0.27 -1.08 -22.92
CA LEU A 94 -0.47 -2.41 -22.32
C LEU A 94 -0.31 -3.55 -23.34
N ILE A 95 -0.63 -3.29 -24.61
CA ILE A 95 -0.48 -4.25 -25.72
C ILE A 95 0.98 -4.30 -26.23
N ARG A 96 1.84 -3.37 -25.79
CA ARG A 96 3.27 -3.32 -26.14
C ARG A 96 4.09 -3.77 -24.93
N PHE A 97 4.39 -5.07 -24.89
CA PHE A 97 5.32 -5.71 -23.94
C PHE A 97 6.57 -4.85 -23.69
N GLY A 98 6.62 -4.22 -22.51
CA GLY A 98 7.70 -3.33 -22.07
C GLY A 98 7.32 -2.62 -20.77
N SER A 99 7.16 -3.37 -19.68
CA SER A 99 6.88 -2.85 -18.34
C SER A 99 8.08 -2.04 -17.81
N SER A 100 7.99 -0.71 -17.89
CA SER A 100 8.71 0.13 -16.93
C SER A 100 7.75 0.32 -15.76
N GLY A 101 7.64 -0.70 -14.91
CA GLY A 101 6.72 -0.71 -13.77
C GLY A 101 7.00 0.49 -12.88
N SER A 102 5.97 1.32 -12.64
CA SER A 102 6.07 2.39 -11.66
C SER A 102 6.00 1.80 -10.25
N ASN A 103 6.82 2.31 -9.35
CA ASN A 103 6.91 1.84 -7.96
C ASN A 103 6.98 3.05 -7.03
N ILE A 104 6.19 3.04 -5.97
CA ILE A 104 6.15 4.04 -4.92
C ILE A 104 6.51 3.38 -3.59
N ILE A 105 7.63 3.78 -3.00
CA ILE A 105 8.07 3.32 -1.69
C ILE A 105 8.01 4.49 -0.72
N ILE A 106 7.15 4.41 0.29
CA ILE A 106 7.00 5.36 1.38
C ILE A 106 7.63 4.73 2.63
N THR A 107 8.66 5.35 3.17
CA THR A 107 9.30 4.95 4.44
C THR A 107 8.95 5.96 5.52
N LEU A 108 8.51 5.50 6.68
CA LEU A 108 8.11 6.32 7.82
C LEU A 108 8.95 6.02 9.06
N THR A 109 9.48 7.05 9.72
CA THR A 109 10.21 6.95 11.02
C THR A 109 9.30 6.62 12.18
N LYS A 110 8.08 7.17 12.13
CA LYS A 110 7.06 6.87 13.11
C LYS A 110 6.32 5.67 12.60
N HIS A 111 6.42 4.57 13.34
CA HIS A 111 5.73 3.32 13.01
C HIS A 111 4.25 3.40 13.39
N GLU A 112 3.66 4.60 13.50
CA GLU A 112 2.26 4.81 13.84
C GLU A 112 1.66 5.93 12.98
N LEU A 113 0.59 5.58 12.27
CA LEU A 113 -0.32 6.51 11.59
C LEU A 113 -1.64 6.58 12.34
N LYS A 114 -2.15 7.80 12.51
CA LYS A 114 -3.52 8.01 12.99
C LYS A 114 -4.53 7.63 11.90
N GLU A 115 -4.25 8.03 10.67
CA GLU A 115 -5.15 7.79 9.54
C GLU A 115 -4.36 7.38 8.29
N LEU A 116 -4.82 6.32 7.62
CA LEU A 116 -4.38 5.95 6.28
C LEU A 116 -5.58 5.95 5.32
N TYR A 117 -5.51 6.79 4.30
CA TYR A 117 -6.35 6.67 3.12
C TYR A 117 -5.51 6.14 1.97
N LEU A 118 -5.89 5.00 1.39
CA LEU A 118 -5.17 4.38 0.29
C LEU A 118 -6.16 4.01 -0.81
N HIS A 119 -5.89 4.47 -2.03
CA HIS A 119 -6.63 4.09 -3.22
C HIS A 119 -5.62 3.72 -4.31
N ASN A 120 -5.47 2.42 -4.59
CA ASN A 120 -4.65 1.92 -5.66
C ASN A 120 -5.51 1.22 -6.71
N SER A 121 -5.49 1.69 -7.95
CA SER A 121 -6.30 1.11 -9.02
C SER A 121 -5.64 -0.11 -9.66
N ALA A 122 -4.30 -0.16 -9.72
CA ALA A 122 -3.58 -1.33 -10.23
C ALA A 122 -2.15 -1.41 -9.66
N GLY A 123 -1.67 -2.62 -9.44
CA GLY A 123 -0.35 -2.88 -8.86
C GLY A 123 -0.46 -3.37 -7.41
N ASP A 124 0.61 -3.98 -6.92
CA ASP A 124 0.60 -4.64 -5.62
C ASP A 124 0.76 -3.60 -4.51
N THR A 125 0.10 -3.81 -3.38
CA THR A 125 0.18 -2.93 -2.21
C THR A 125 0.76 -3.68 -1.03
N THR A 126 1.87 -3.22 -0.48
CA THR A 126 2.48 -3.76 0.73
C THR A 126 2.50 -2.72 1.84
N ILE A 127 2.03 -3.09 3.02
CA ILE A 127 2.17 -2.31 4.26
C ILE A 127 2.99 -3.17 5.23
N ASN A 128 4.12 -2.67 5.73
CA ASN A 128 5.02 -3.45 6.57
C ASN A 128 5.52 -2.67 7.79
N GLY A 129 5.26 -3.22 8.98
CA GLY A 129 5.78 -2.69 10.24
C GLY A 129 5.11 -1.40 10.71
N ILE A 130 3.91 -1.07 10.21
CA ILE A 130 3.21 0.18 10.55
C ILE A 130 2.00 -0.13 11.42
N ASN A 131 1.84 0.63 12.51
CA ASN A 131 0.63 0.65 13.32
C ASN A 131 -0.33 1.71 12.76
N ILE A 132 -1.60 1.37 12.54
CA ILE A 132 -2.57 2.25 11.91
C ILE A 132 -3.82 2.28 12.78
N LYS A 133 -4.18 3.48 13.27
CA LYS A 133 -5.36 3.65 14.13
C LYS A 133 -6.67 3.58 13.36
N SER A 134 -6.72 4.19 12.19
CA SER A 134 -7.87 4.18 11.29
C SER A 134 -7.39 4.08 9.85
N SER A 135 -7.98 3.21 9.05
CA SER A 135 -7.67 3.15 7.61
C SER A 135 -8.89 2.89 6.74
N ASN A 136 -8.91 3.56 5.59
CA ASN A 136 -9.82 3.27 4.49
C ASN A 136 -9.00 2.99 3.24
N MET A 137 -8.98 1.73 2.82
CA MET A 137 -8.13 1.23 1.76
C MET A 137 -8.98 0.63 0.64
N HIS A 138 -8.65 0.98 -0.60
CA HIS A 138 -9.24 0.43 -1.80
C HIS A 138 -8.13 -0.01 -2.74
N SER A 139 -8.08 -1.31 -3.06
CA SER A 139 -7.21 -1.88 -4.09
C SER A 139 -8.08 -2.55 -5.15
N SER A 140 -7.95 -2.14 -6.42
CA SER A 140 -8.79 -2.67 -7.49
C SER A 140 -8.18 -3.87 -8.21
N ALA A 141 -6.87 -3.88 -8.46
CA ALA A 141 -6.19 -4.98 -9.13
C ALA A 141 -4.73 -5.12 -8.68
N GLY A 142 -4.31 -6.31 -8.27
CA GLY A 142 -2.98 -6.58 -7.71
C GLY A 142 -3.09 -7.09 -6.28
N ASP A 143 -2.04 -7.67 -5.74
CA ASP A 143 -2.10 -8.31 -4.43
C ASP A 143 -1.96 -7.29 -3.30
N VAL A 144 -2.55 -7.57 -2.14
CA VAL A 144 -2.42 -6.74 -0.94
C VAL A 144 -1.75 -7.54 0.17
N HIS A 145 -0.60 -7.05 0.63
CA HIS A 145 0.17 -7.63 1.72
C HIS A 145 0.20 -6.68 2.92
N ILE A 146 -0.23 -7.15 4.10
CA ILE A 146 -0.14 -6.43 5.36
C ILE A 146 0.69 -7.26 6.32
N LEU A 147 1.89 -6.78 6.61
CA LEU A 147 2.94 -7.56 7.29
C LEU A 147 3.36 -6.87 8.58
N ASN A 148 3.52 -7.64 9.65
CA ASN A 148 4.11 -7.17 10.92
C ASN A 148 3.49 -5.86 11.46
N SER A 149 2.20 -5.65 11.21
CA SER A 149 1.53 -4.38 11.41
C SER A 149 0.45 -4.49 12.49
N ARG A 150 -0.01 -3.35 13.00
CA ARG A 150 -1.18 -3.30 13.88
C ARG A 150 -2.26 -2.45 13.25
N LEU A 151 -3.44 -3.00 13.07
CA LEU A 151 -4.63 -2.32 12.60
C LEU A 151 -5.62 -2.24 13.77
N ASP A 152 -6.15 -1.05 14.06
CA ASP A 152 -7.15 -0.87 15.12
C ASP A 152 -8.58 -0.73 14.53
N HIS A 153 -8.75 0.02 13.43
CA HIS A 153 -10.01 0.19 12.71
C HIS A 153 -9.78 0.32 11.20
N THR A 154 -9.91 -0.78 10.47
CA THR A 154 -9.61 -0.86 9.04
C THR A 154 -10.83 -1.23 8.22
N ILE A 155 -11.08 -0.48 7.14
CA ILE A 155 -11.93 -0.93 6.04
C ILE A 155 -11.03 -1.14 4.83
N LEU A 156 -10.90 -2.38 4.38
CA LEU A 156 -10.21 -2.73 3.13
C LEU A 156 -11.23 -3.27 2.13
N LYS A 157 -11.29 -2.64 0.96
CA LYS A 157 -12.01 -3.16 -0.21
C LYS A 157 -10.99 -3.58 -1.25
N HIS A 158 -11.02 -4.85 -1.60
CA HIS A 158 -10.14 -5.48 -2.56
C HIS A 158 -10.96 -6.09 -3.69
N SER A 159 -10.64 -5.79 -4.95
CA SER A 159 -11.45 -6.29 -6.07
C SER A 159 -10.85 -7.52 -6.74
N ALA A 160 -9.56 -7.52 -7.10
CA ALA A 160 -8.93 -8.64 -7.80
C ALA A 160 -7.46 -8.82 -7.40
N GLY A 161 -7.13 -10.03 -6.97
CA GLY A 161 -5.81 -10.40 -6.44
C GLY A 161 -5.97 -11.04 -5.06
N ASP A 162 -4.86 -11.48 -4.48
CA ASP A 162 -4.86 -12.10 -3.16
C ASP A 162 -4.69 -11.05 -2.05
N LEU A 163 -5.26 -11.33 -0.88
CA LEU A 163 -5.04 -10.58 0.35
C LEU A 163 -4.25 -11.47 1.31
N ASP A 164 -3.07 -11.02 1.70
CA ASP A 164 -2.24 -11.69 2.71
C ASP A 164 -1.99 -10.78 3.91
N VAL A 165 -2.39 -11.22 5.09
CA VAL A 165 -2.19 -10.54 6.36
C VAL A 165 -1.34 -11.40 7.27
N ASP A 166 -0.04 -11.09 7.34
CA ASP A 166 0.95 -11.90 8.07
C ASP A 166 1.46 -11.21 9.33
N ASN A 167 1.56 -11.99 10.40
CA ASN A 167 2.13 -11.62 11.70
C ASN A 167 1.65 -10.26 12.23
N SER A 168 0.38 -9.94 11.99
CA SER A 168 -0.21 -8.64 12.28
C SER A 168 -1.23 -8.72 13.41
N THR A 169 -1.53 -7.60 14.04
CA THR A 169 -2.57 -7.51 15.08
C THR A 169 -3.75 -6.73 14.56
N LEU A 170 -4.94 -7.32 14.59
CA LEU A 170 -6.19 -6.73 14.08
C LEU A 170 -7.13 -6.31 15.21
N GLY A 171 -7.86 -5.23 14.97
CA GLY A 171 -8.82 -4.61 15.88
C GLY A 171 -10.24 -5.16 15.72
N ALA A 172 -11.16 -4.64 16.54
CA ALA A 172 -12.54 -5.15 16.69
C ALA A 172 -13.49 -4.86 15.52
N ASP A 173 -13.12 -3.90 14.70
CA ASP A 173 -13.98 -3.39 13.63
C ASP A 173 -13.28 -3.47 12.27
N ASP A 174 -12.22 -4.29 12.18
CA ASP A 174 -11.51 -4.49 10.93
C ASP A 174 -12.39 -5.29 9.97
N ASN A 175 -12.62 -4.71 8.79
CA ASN A 175 -13.51 -5.19 7.77
C ASN A 175 -12.77 -5.32 6.44
N PHE A 176 -12.57 -6.56 6.03
CA PHE A 176 -11.90 -6.94 4.80
C PHE A 176 -12.94 -7.49 3.83
N HIS A 177 -13.12 -6.79 2.72
CA HIS A 177 -13.99 -7.23 1.64
C HIS A 177 -13.16 -7.49 0.39
N SER A 178 -13.09 -8.75 -0.03
CA SER A 178 -12.47 -9.15 -1.30
C SER A 178 -13.54 -9.57 -2.31
N SER A 179 -13.35 -9.26 -3.59
CA SER A 179 -14.27 -9.71 -4.64
C SER A 179 -13.76 -10.98 -5.31
N ALA A 180 -12.51 -11.02 -5.75
CA ALA A 180 -11.90 -12.19 -6.39
C ALA A 180 -10.44 -12.38 -5.95
N GLY A 181 -10.13 -13.56 -5.43
CA GLY A 181 -8.81 -13.95 -4.95
C GLY A 181 -8.86 -14.50 -3.52
N ASP A 182 -7.77 -15.14 -3.11
CA ASP A 182 -7.68 -15.83 -1.84
C ASP A 182 -7.28 -14.86 -0.73
N ASN A 183 -7.82 -15.08 0.47
CA ASN A 183 -7.58 -14.23 1.63
C ASN A 183 -6.93 -15.07 2.72
N THR A 184 -5.64 -14.83 2.98
CA THR A 184 -4.85 -15.58 3.95
C THR A 184 -4.49 -14.68 5.12
N PHE A 185 -4.67 -15.18 6.34
CA PHE A 185 -4.23 -14.48 7.54
C PHE A 185 -3.30 -15.41 8.32
N THR A 186 -2.00 -15.19 8.22
CA THR A 186 -0.99 -16.07 8.81
C THR A 186 -0.41 -15.44 10.07
N GLY A 187 -0.28 -16.20 11.16
CA GLY A 187 0.41 -15.74 12.38
C GLY A 187 -0.21 -14.52 13.07
N SER A 188 -1.39 -14.07 12.62
CA SER A 188 -2.01 -12.82 13.03
C SER A 188 -2.86 -13.00 14.29
N LYS A 189 -2.95 -11.95 15.09
CA LYS A 189 -3.71 -11.91 16.35
C LYS A 189 -4.92 -11.01 16.19
N PHE A 190 -6.08 -11.52 16.59
CA PHE A 190 -7.33 -10.77 16.56
C PHE A 190 -7.66 -10.33 17.99
N GLN A 191 -7.53 -9.04 18.29
CA GLN A 191 -7.78 -8.52 19.65
C GLN A 191 -9.26 -8.68 20.03
N TYR A 192 -10.15 -8.59 19.05
CA TYR A 192 -11.59 -8.73 19.11
C TYR A 192 -12.07 -9.33 17.78
N GLY A 193 -13.38 -9.54 17.57
CA GLY A 193 -13.86 -10.11 16.30
C GLY A 193 -13.54 -9.25 15.08
N TYR A 194 -13.57 -9.86 13.89
CA TYR A 194 -13.29 -9.19 12.62
C TYR A 194 -14.26 -9.65 11.53
N HIS A 195 -14.42 -8.88 10.47
CA HIS A 195 -15.25 -9.26 9.33
C HIS A 195 -14.38 -9.52 8.09
N LEU A 196 -14.40 -10.75 7.57
CA LEU A 196 -13.79 -11.14 6.31
C LEU A 196 -14.87 -11.65 5.35
N LYS A 197 -15.03 -10.96 4.22
CA LYS A 197 -16.01 -11.32 3.21
C LYS A 197 -15.38 -11.39 1.83
N SER A 198 -15.39 -12.57 1.21
CA SER A 198 -15.03 -12.76 -0.19
C SER A 198 -16.28 -13.01 -1.06
N THR A 199 -16.22 -12.65 -2.35
CA THR A 199 -17.24 -13.10 -3.32
C THR A 199 -16.78 -14.39 -4.01
N ALA A 200 -15.55 -14.45 -4.50
CA ALA A 200 -14.91 -15.63 -5.06
C ALA A 200 -13.48 -15.76 -4.53
N GLY A 201 -13.10 -16.98 -4.15
CA GLY A 201 -11.79 -17.29 -3.58
C GLY A 201 -11.90 -17.78 -2.13
N ASP A 202 -10.85 -18.45 -1.69
CA ASP A 202 -10.80 -19.11 -0.39
C ASP A 202 -10.44 -18.11 0.71
N ASN A 203 -10.99 -18.31 1.90
CA ASN A 203 -10.59 -17.58 3.10
C ASN A 203 -9.88 -18.55 4.04
N SER A 204 -8.59 -18.33 4.29
CA SER A 204 -7.82 -19.12 5.25
C SER A 204 -7.20 -18.27 6.36
N PRO A 205 -8.00 -17.87 7.37
CA PRO A 205 -7.45 -17.25 8.56
C PRO A 205 -6.93 -18.31 9.54
N SER A 206 -5.65 -18.18 9.89
CA SER A 206 -5.03 -18.90 11.00
C SER A 206 -5.00 -17.99 12.24
N ASN A 207 -5.46 -18.50 13.38
CA ASN A 207 -5.47 -17.72 14.62
C ASN A 207 -4.62 -18.41 15.70
N HIS A 208 -3.50 -17.77 16.09
CA HIS A 208 -2.68 -18.26 17.20
C HIS A 208 -3.26 -17.93 18.59
N SER A 209 -4.33 -17.15 18.68
CA SER A 209 -5.09 -16.93 19.92
C SER A 209 -6.35 -17.79 19.93
N ASN A 210 -6.32 -18.85 20.74
CA ASN A 210 -7.31 -19.94 20.86
C ASN A 210 -8.75 -19.52 21.25
N HIS A 211 -9.41 -18.63 20.51
CA HIS A 211 -10.87 -18.52 20.50
C HIS A 211 -11.33 -17.79 19.23
N PHE A 212 -11.82 -18.56 18.24
CA PHE A 212 -12.88 -18.06 17.38
C PHE A 212 -14.12 -17.89 18.24
N ASP A 213 -14.18 -16.76 18.92
CA ASP A 213 -15.29 -16.40 19.78
C ASP A 213 -16.34 -15.77 18.87
N GLU A 214 -17.32 -16.53 18.40
CA GLU A 214 -18.49 -15.96 17.71
C GLU A 214 -19.16 -14.88 18.58
N GLU A 215 -19.03 -14.98 19.91
CA GLU A 215 -19.48 -13.97 20.87
C GLU A 215 -18.77 -12.62 20.72
N LYS A 216 -17.56 -12.59 20.15
CA LYS A 216 -16.79 -11.35 19.91
C LYS A 216 -17.03 -10.74 18.54
N GLY A 217 -17.93 -11.29 17.73
CA GLY A 217 -18.40 -10.68 16.48
C GLY A 217 -17.61 -11.06 15.22
N THR A 218 -16.76 -12.09 15.25
CA THR A 218 -16.06 -12.56 14.04
C THR A 218 -17.05 -13.10 13.01
N LYS A 219 -16.91 -12.67 11.75
CA LYS A 219 -17.68 -13.15 10.61
C LYS A 219 -16.77 -13.41 9.43
N ILE A 220 -16.73 -14.66 8.98
CA ILE A 220 -16.03 -15.07 7.76
C ILE A 220 -17.08 -15.62 6.79
N SER A 221 -17.06 -15.16 5.54
CA SER A 221 -17.98 -15.66 4.52
C SER A 221 -17.38 -15.55 3.13
N SER A 222 -17.64 -16.55 2.29
CA SER A 222 -17.40 -16.55 0.84
C SER A 222 -18.74 -16.83 0.12
N ALA A 223 -18.95 -16.24 -1.06
CA ALA A 223 -20.08 -16.66 -1.92
C ALA A 223 -19.71 -17.87 -2.79
N ALA A 224 -18.44 -17.96 -3.20
CA ALA A 224 -17.82 -19.10 -3.87
C ALA A 224 -16.38 -19.27 -3.36
N GLY A 225 -15.97 -20.50 -3.06
CA GLY A 225 -14.69 -20.79 -2.39
C GLY A 225 -14.90 -21.26 -0.94
N ASP A 226 -13.86 -21.85 -0.37
CA ASP A 226 -13.90 -22.46 0.95
C ASP A 226 -13.51 -21.47 2.05
N ASN A 227 -14.04 -21.67 3.26
CA ASN A 227 -13.60 -20.95 4.45
C ASN A 227 -12.89 -21.95 5.36
N THR A 228 -11.55 -21.92 5.37
CA THR A 228 -10.70 -22.87 6.09
C THR A 228 -10.01 -22.16 7.26
N ILE A 229 -10.58 -22.33 8.44
CA ILE A 229 -10.00 -21.85 9.69
C ILE A 229 -8.91 -22.82 10.15
N GLN A 230 -7.67 -22.32 10.34
CA GLN A 230 -6.50 -23.11 10.79
C GLN A 230 -6.08 -22.80 12.23
#